data_AF-A0A7L3FFK3-F1
#
_entry.id   AF-A0A7L3FFK3-F1
#
_cell.length_a   1.000
_cell.length_b   1.000
_cell.length_c   1.000
_cell.angle_alpha   90.00
_cell.angle_beta   90.00
_cell.angle_gamma   90.00
#
_symmetry.space_group_name_H-M   'P 1'
#
loop_
_entity.id
_entity.type
_entity.pdbx_description
1 polymer ?
#
loop_
_entity_poly.entity_id
_entity_poly.type
_entity_poly.pdbx_seq_one_letter_code
_entity_poly.pdbx_strand_id
1 'polypeptide(L)'
;MWCRRLARLLEAPCRLGGSWRHRLPHGRRTVLASAARWHHTAPESLKCAWQLHGDHLELRYADTLMRFDFVWLRDHCRSASCYNAKTNQRSLDTASVDLGIKPKAVRADETTLFLTWPDGHVTRYGLEWLVKNSYEGQKQRVMHPRILWNAEIYRQAQVPSVDCRSFLETDEGLKEFLQNFLLYGIAFVENVTPTKEDTEILAERISLIRETIYGRMWYFTSDFSRGDTAYTKLALDRHTDTTYFQEPCG
;
A
#
# COMPACT_ATOMS: atom_id res chain seq x y z
N MET A 1 -12.38 14.44 -24.27
CA MET A 1 -12.84 15.27 -23.13
C MET A 1 -12.26 14.74 -21.80
N TRP A 2 -10.93 14.54 -21.75
CA TRP A 2 -10.23 13.83 -20.66
C TRP A 2 -8.89 14.52 -20.26
N CYS A 3 -8.77 15.85 -20.47
CA CYS A 3 -7.51 16.60 -20.23
C CYS A 3 -7.57 17.60 -19.06
N ARG A 4 -8.55 17.53 -18.14
CA ARG A 4 -8.71 18.56 -17.09
C ARG A 4 -8.51 18.10 -15.64
N ARG A 5 -8.03 16.88 -15.37
CA ARG A 5 -7.91 16.37 -14.00
C ARG A 5 -6.50 16.29 -13.40
N LEU A 6 -5.45 16.73 -14.11
CA LEU A 6 -4.06 16.67 -13.59
C LEU A 6 -3.51 17.97 -12.99
N ALA A 7 -4.24 19.09 -13.02
CA ALA A 7 -3.72 20.40 -12.62
C ALA A 7 -4.01 20.81 -11.15
N ARG A 8 -4.31 19.89 -10.23
CA ARG A 8 -4.72 20.25 -8.84
C ARG A 8 -3.83 19.71 -7.72
N LEU A 9 -2.64 19.17 -8.02
CA LEU A 9 -1.77 18.58 -6.99
C LEU A 9 -0.54 19.43 -6.61
N LEU A 10 -0.35 20.65 -7.14
CA LEU A 10 0.87 21.44 -6.91
C LEU A 10 0.63 22.96 -6.77
N GLU A 11 -0.21 23.40 -5.83
CA GLU A 11 -0.18 24.83 -5.40
C GLU A 11 -0.27 24.97 -3.88
N ALA A 12 0.85 25.37 -3.26
CA ALA A 12 0.93 25.86 -1.88
C ALA A 12 1.08 27.39 -1.91
N PRO A 13 0.33 28.18 -1.11
CA PRO A 13 0.48 29.63 -1.12
C PRO A 13 1.42 30.14 -0.02
N CYS A 14 2.48 30.83 -0.45
CA CYS A 14 3.23 31.80 0.35
C CYS A 14 2.33 32.98 0.76
N ARG A 15 2.40 33.43 2.02
CA ARG A 15 1.88 34.74 2.43
C ARG A 15 2.99 35.55 3.12
N LEU A 16 3.39 36.64 2.45
CA LEU A 16 4.20 37.73 2.98
C LEU A 16 3.31 38.72 3.77
N GLY A 17 3.93 39.36 4.76
CA GLY A 17 3.28 40.23 5.74
C GLY A 17 3.00 41.65 5.26
N GLY A 18 2.33 42.40 6.14
CA GLY A 18 2.11 43.83 6.02
C GLY A 18 1.46 44.39 7.29
N SER A 19 2.15 45.32 7.94
CA SER A 19 1.78 45.99 9.19
C SER A 19 1.24 47.41 8.97
N TRP A 20 0.32 47.85 9.83
CA TRP A 20 0.32 49.11 10.62
C TRP A 20 -1.01 49.88 10.70
N ARG A 21 -1.25 50.35 11.95
CA ARG A 21 -1.91 51.60 12.43
C ARG A 21 -3.38 51.60 12.85
N HIS A 22 -3.54 51.52 14.17
CA HIS A 22 -4.27 52.40 15.11
C HIS A 22 -5.51 53.18 14.67
N ARG A 23 -6.61 52.95 15.41
CA ARG A 23 -7.37 54.01 16.12
C ARG A 23 -8.23 53.40 17.23
N LEU A 24 -8.10 53.93 18.44
CA LEU A 24 -9.05 53.76 19.56
C LEU A 24 -10.21 54.75 19.38
N PRO A 25 -11.40 54.45 19.93
CA PRO A 25 -11.87 55.32 20.99
C PRO A 25 -12.52 54.59 22.18
N HIS A 26 -12.42 55.27 23.32
CA HIS A 26 -12.98 54.90 24.61
C HIS A 26 -14.51 54.76 24.63
N GLY A 27 -14.99 53.75 25.35
CA GLY A 27 -16.36 53.66 25.82
C GLY A 27 -16.47 52.67 26.97
N ARG A 28 -16.62 53.16 28.21
CA ARG A 28 -16.97 52.34 29.39
C ARG A 28 -18.34 51.70 29.16
N ARG A 29 -18.40 50.36 29.14
CA ARG A 29 -19.64 49.60 29.27
C ARG A 29 -19.53 48.64 30.45
N THR A 30 -20.43 48.84 31.40
CA THR A 30 -20.69 48.02 32.58
C THR A 30 -21.09 46.61 32.12
N VAL A 31 -20.35 45.57 32.56
CA VAL A 31 -20.69 44.17 32.28
C VAL A 31 -21.43 43.61 33.49
N LEU A 32 -22.72 43.32 33.30
CA LEU A 32 -23.51 42.47 34.20
C LEU A 32 -23.03 41.02 34.06
N ALA A 33 -22.66 40.39 35.18
CA ALA A 33 -22.27 38.99 35.21
C ALA A 33 -23.50 38.08 34.98
N SER A 34 -23.54 37.37 33.85
CA SER A 34 -24.51 36.29 33.60
C SER A 34 -23.92 34.95 34.05
N ALA A 35 -24.62 34.26 34.95
CA ALA A 35 -24.28 32.92 35.38
C ALA A 35 -24.20 31.94 34.19
N ALA A 36 -23.07 31.27 34.03
CA ALA A 36 -22.86 30.24 33.02
C ALA A 36 -23.71 29.01 33.35
N ARG A 37 -24.75 28.76 32.55
CA ARG A 37 -25.46 27.47 32.55
C ARG A 37 -24.60 26.48 31.80
N TRP A 38 -24.14 25.45 32.49
CA TRP A 38 -23.50 24.29 31.87
C TRP A 38 -24.56 23.55 31.06
N HIS A 39 -24.55 23.76 29.74
CA HIS A 39 -25.25 22.88 28.82
C HIS A 39 -24.43 21.60 28.72
N HIS A 40 -24.95 20.52 29.30
CA HIS A 40 -24.50 19.17 28.96
C HIS A 40 -24.77 18.96 27.47
N THR A 41 -23.74 19.06 26.64
CA THR A 41 -23.80 18.55 25.27
C THR A 41 -23.99 17.04 25.35
N ALA A 42 -25.03 16.53 24.70
CA ALA A 42 -25.20 15.10 24.50
C ALA A 42 -23.92 14.54 23.86
N PRO A 43 -23.40 13.37 24.30
CA PRO A 43 -22.23 12.77 23.69
C PRO A 43 -22.51 12.57 22.19
N GLU A 44 -21.55 12.93 21.34
CA GLU A 44 -21.61 12.62 19.91
C GLU A 44 -21.93 11.12 19.76
N SER A 45 -22.96 10.80 18.99
CA SER A 45 -23.31 9.41 18.71
C SER A 45 -22.08 8.70 18.17
N LEU A 46 -21.65 7.63 18.83
CA LEU A 46 -20.55 6.78 18.34
C LEU A 46 -20.78 6.51 16.85
N LYS A 47 -19.79 6.84 16.01
CA LYS A 47 -19.79 6.50 14.56
C LYS A 47 -19.67 4.98 14.33
N CYS A 48 -19.87 4.19 15.37
CA CYS A 48 -19.62 2.77 15.46
C CYS A 48 -20.86 2.10 16.05
N ALA A 49 -21.45 1.19 15.30
CA ALA A 49 -22.56 0.34 15.74
C ALA A 49 -22.29 -1.09 15.29
N TRP A 50 -22.70 -2.08 16.08
CA TRP A 50 -22.49 -3.48 15.73
C TRP A 50 -23.68 -4.36 16.09
N GLN A 51 -23.80 -5.47 15.37
CA GLN A 51 -24.78 -6.52 15.62
C GLN A 51 -24.09 -7.88 15.53
N LEU A 52 -24.44 -8.78 16.47
CA LEU A 52 -23.97 -10.16 16.45
C LEU A 52 -24.98 -11.04 15.72
N HIS A 53 -24.48 -11.83 14.79
CA HIS A 53 -25.23 -12.88 14.11
C HIS A 53 -24.73 -14.26 14.56
N GLY A 54 -25.30 -15.32 13.98
CA GLY A 54 -24.97 -16.69 14.36
C GLY A 54 -23.49 -17.05 14.17
N ASP A 55 -22.87 -16.51 13.14
CA ASP A 55 -21.54 -16.86 12.61
C ASP A 55 -20.59 -15.65 12.43
N HIS A 56 -21.11 -14.42 12.44
CA HIS A 56 -20.33 -13.22 12.17
C HIS A 56 -20.74 -12.00 13.02
N LEU A 57 -19.83 -11.02 13.04
CA LEU A 57 -20.05 -9.66 13.51
C LEU A 57 -20.39 -8.77 12.30
N GLU A 58 -21.53 -8.09 12.35
CA GLU A 58 -21.79 -6.95 11.47
C GLU A 58 -21.36 -5.66 12.18
N LEU A 59 -20.49 -4.88 11.55
CA LEU A 59 -19.91 -3.66 12.12
C LEU A 59 -20.08 -2.50 11.15
N ARG A 60 -20.79 -1.47 11.58
CA ARG A 60 -20.87 -0.18 10.89
C ARG A 60 -19.88 0.79 11.50
N TYR A 61 -18.95 1.29 10.69
CA TYR A 61 -18.06 2.37 11.08
C TYR A 61 -17.98 3.42 9.97
N ALA A 62 -18.27 4.68 10.32
CA ALA A 62 -18.50 5.75 9.35
C ALA A 62 -19.54 5.30 8.29
N ASP A 63 -19.22 5.42 7.01
CA ASP A 63 -20.10 5.05 5.89
C ASP A 63 -19.92 3.60 5.42
N THR A 64 -19.11 2.80 6.13
CA THR A 64 -18.80 1.42 5.74
C THR A 64 -19.51 0.43 6.65
N LEU A 65 -20.31 -0.45 6.06
CA LEU A 65 -20.87 -1.63 6.72
C LEU A 65 -19.99 -2.83 6.39
N MET A 66 -19.42 -3.48 7.40
CA MET A 66 -18.48 -4.59 7.26
C MET A 66 -19.04 -5.84 7.92
N ARG A 67 -18.68 -7.01 7.39
CA ARG A 67 -19.00 -8.30 8.00
C ARG A 67 -17.73 -9.09 8.26
N PHE A 68 -17.61 -9.62 9.47
CA PHE A 68 -16.43 -10.36 9.90
C PHE A 68 -16.84 -11.67 10.56
N ASP A 69 -16.40 -12.79 9.99
CA ASP A 69 -16.54 -14.10 10.64
C ASP A 69 -15.80 -14.11 11.98
N PHE A 70 -16.38 -14.73 13.00
CA PHE A 70 -15.73 -14.78 14.32
C PHE A 70 -14.40 -15.52 14.29
N VAL A 71 -14.30 -16.58 13.49
CA VAL A 71 -13.06 -17.33 13.25
C VAL A 71 -11.98 -16.41 12.67
N TRP A 72 -12.33 -15.56 11.71
CA TRP A 72 -11.39 -14.61 11.12
C TRP A 72 -10.88 -13.60 12.14
N LEU A 73 -11.77 -13.05 12.98
CA LEU A 73 -11.43 -12.13 14.07
C LEU A 73 -10.58 -12.81 15.16
N ARG A 74 -10.73 -14.11 15.38
CA ARG A 74 -9.86 -14.83 16.33
C ARG A 74 -8.50 -15.13 15.71
N ASP A 75 -8.48 -15.56 14.45
CA ASP A 75 -7.29 -15.92 13.70
C ASP A 75 -6.35 -14.73 13.48
N HIS A 76 -6.92 -13.56 13.18
CA HIS A 76 -6.16 -12.34 12.88
C HIS A 76 -5.88 -11.49 14.12
N CYS A 77 -5.92 -12.08 15.32
CA CYS A 77 -5.67 -11.35 16.56
C CYS A 77 -4.25 -10.76 16.56
N ARG A 78 -4.14 -9.48 16.97
CA ARG A 78 -2.90 -8.70 16.96
C ARG A 78 -2.24 -8.55 18.33
N SER A 79 -2.71 -9.28 19.33
CA SER A 79 -2.10 -9.31 20.66
C SER A 79 -0.72 -9.97 20.60
N ALA A 80 0.15 -9.66 21.57
CA ALA A 80 1.52 -10.17 21.60
C ALA A 80 1.62 -11.71 21.65
N SER A 81 0.59 -12.40 22.15
CA SER A 81 0.55 -13.87 22.15
C SER A 81 0.10 -14.47 20.82
N CYS A 82 -0.58 -13.70 19.96
CA CYS A 82 -1.10 -14.16 18.68
C CYS A 82 -0.29 -13.65 17.49
N TYR A 83 0.51 -12.59 17.68
CA TYR A 83 1.25 -11.93 16.60
C TYR A 83 2.54 -11.29 17.09
N ASN A 84 3.63 -11.56 16.37
CA ASN A 84 4.92 -10.92 16.59
C ASN A 84 5.02 -9.63 15.74
N ALA A 85 4.90 -8.47 16.39
CA ALA A 85 4.93 -7.17 15.73
C ALA A 85 6.30 -6.77 15.14
N LYS A 86 7.39 -7.42 15.55
CA LYS A 86 8.72 -7.16 15.01
C LYS A 86 8.97 -7.90 13.70
N THR A 87 8.52 -9.14 13.60
CA THR A 87 8.73 -9.99 12.41
C THR A 87 7.54 -9.99 11.46
N ASN A 88 6.43 -9.38 11.85
CA ASN A 88 5.15 -9.42 11.17
C ASN A 88 4.56 -10.83 10.96
N GLN A 89 4.83 -11.75 11.89
CA GLN A 89 4.39 -13.15 11.81
C GLN A 89 3.25 -13.43 12.77
N ARG A 90 2.25 -14.19 12.31
CA ARG A 90 1.21 -14.76 13.17
C ARG A 90 1.81 -15.92 13.98
N SER A 91 1.50 -15.95 15.27
CA SER A 91 1.93 -17.00 16.21
C SER A 91 0.78 -17.92 16.61
N LEU A 92 -0.46 -17.50 16.39
CA LEU A 92 -1.63 -18.35 16.55
C LEU A 92 -1.70 -19.40 15.44
N ASP A 93 -1.89 -20.65 15.83
CA ASP A 93 -2.21 -21.74 14.90
C ASP A 93 -3.69 -21.65 14.49
N THR A 94 -3.96 -21.43 13.21
CA THR A 94 -5.31 -21.36 12.65
C THR A 94 -6.11 -22.63 12.92
N ALA A 95 -5.47 -23.81 12.90
CA ALA A 95 -6.15 -25.08 13.15
C ALA A 95 -6.58 -25.25 14.61
N SER A 96 -6.00 -24.47 15.53
CA SER A 96 -6.39 -24.46 16.95
C SER A 96 -7.62 -23.60 17.23
N VAL A 97 -8.07 -22.79 16.27
CA VAL A 97 -9.25 -21.93 16.44
C VAL A 97 -10.51 -22.77 16.23
N ASP A 98 -11.36 -22.83 17.25
CA ASP A 98 -12.69 -23.44 17.15
C ASP A 98 -13.52 -22.73 16.05
N LEU A 99 -13.97 -23.49 15.05
CA LEU A 99 -14.78 -22.97 13.95
C LEU A 99 -16.13 -22.42 14.42
N GLY A 100 -16.63 -22.89 15.57
CA GLY A 100 -17.85 -22.39 16.21
C GLY A 100 -17.61 -21.22 17.17
N ILE A 101 -16.38 -20.68 17.27
CA ILE A 101 -16.04 -19.66 18.27
C ILE A 101 -16.94 -18.43 18.14
N LYS A 102 -17.40 -17.92 19.29
CA LYS A 102 -18.18 -16.67 19.38
C LYS A 102 -17.66 -15.82 20.54
N PRO A 103 -17.61 -14.49 20.40
CA PRO A 103 -17.24 -13.63 21.51
C PRO A 103 -18.31 -13.70 22.63
N LYS A 104 -17.85 -13.80 23.87
CA LYS A 104 -18.70 -13.63 25.07
C LYS A 104 -19.15 -12.19 25.26
N ALA A 105 -18.31 -11.23 24.84
CA ALA A 105 -18.63 -9.81 24.90
C ALA A 105 -17.99 -9.06 23.74
N VAL A 106 -18.69 -8.05 23.24
CA VAL A 106 -18.18 -7.10 22.26
C VAL A 106 -18.45 -5.69 22.77
N ARG A 107 -17.44 -4.84 22.71
CA ARG A 107 -17.54 -3.41 23.01
C ARG A 107 -16.68 -2.63 22.04
N ALA A 108 -17.03 -1.38 21.78
CA ALA A 108 -16.20 -0.46 21.03
C ALA A 108 -16.05 0.87 21.79
N ASP A 109 -14.91 1.53 21.57
CA ASP A 109 -14.76 2.96 21.79
C ASP A 109 -14.74 3.69 20.43
N GLU A 110 -14.36 4.98 20.42
CA GLU A 110 -14.33 5.81 19.21
C GLU A 110 -13.39 5.28 18.11
N THR A 111 -12.37 4.50 18.48
CA THR A 111 -11.27 4.09 17.58
C THR A 111 -11.03 2.58 17.56
N THR A 112 -11.53 1.85 18.55
CA THR A 112 -11.13 0.46 18.82
C THR A 112 -12.33 -0.43 19.09
N LEU A 113 -12.36 -1.59 18.44
CA LEU A 113 -13.24 -2.71 18.76
C LEU A 113 -12.52 -3.70 19.70
N PHE A 114 -13.24 -4.19 20.70
CA PHE A 114 -12.77 -5.18 21.66
C PHE A 114 -13.70 -6.40 21.64
N LEU A 115 -13.11 -7.59 21.57
CA LEU A 115 -13.82 -8.86 21.66
C LEU A 115 -13.24 -9.68 22.80
N THR A 116 -14.09 -10.16 23.70
CA THR A 116 -13.71 -11.13 24.74
C THR A 116 -14.16 -12.51 24.33
N TRP A 117 -13.24 -13.45 24.22
CA TRP A 117 -13.48 -14.83 23.77
C TRP A 117 -13.85 -15.77 24.93
N PRO A 118 -14.32 -17.01 24.64
CA PRO A 118 -14.72 -17.96 25.68
C PRO A 118 -13.63 -18.32 26.68
N ASP A 119 -12.37 -18.36 26.22
CA ASP A 119 -11.14 -18.59 26.99
C ASP A 119 -10.70 -17.37 27.84
N GLY A 120 -11.44 -16.25 27.76
CA GLY A 120 -11.10 -15.00 28.44
C GLY A 120 -10.09 -14.14 27.67
N HIS A 121 -9.58 -14.60 26.53
CA HIS A 121 -8.70 -13.80 25.68
C HIS A 121 -9.42 -12.54 25.19
N VAL A 122 -8.70 -11.42 25.13
CA VAL A 122 -9.24 -10.15 24.62
C VAL A 122 -8.50 -9.74 23.36
N THR A 123 -9.22 -9.73 22.24
CA THR A 123 -8.72 -9.20 20.97
C THR A 123 -9.09 -7.72 20.84
N ARG A 124 -8.16 -6.94 20.29
CA ARG A 124 -8.31 -5.49 20.06
C ARG A 124 -8.01 -5.18 18.60
N TYR A 125 -8.91 -4.44 17.97
CA TYR A 125 -8.75 -3.98 16.60
C TYR A 125 -8.99 -2.48 16.49
N GLY A 126 -8.11 -1.76 15.80
CA GLY A 126 -8.42 -0.40 15.36
C GLY A 126 -9.55 -0.45 14.32
N LEU A 127 -10.56 0.40 14.43
CA LEU A 127 -11.70 0.46 13.51
C LEU A 127 -11.24 0.79 12.07
N GLU A 128 -10.26 1.69 11.93
CA GLU A 128 -9.60 1.97 10.65
C GLU A 128 -8.85 0.76 10.07
N TRP A 129 -8.26 -0.08 10.94
CA TRP A 129 -7.62 -1.31 10.51
C TRP A 129 -8.68 -2.31 10.00
N LEU A 130 -9.84 -2.40 10.67
CA LEU A 130 -10.96 -3.24 10.22
C LEU A 130 -11.49 -2.75 8.87
N VAL A 131 -11.69 -1.45 8.67
CA VAL A 131 -12.06 -0.91 7.34
C VAL A 131 -11.04 -1.34 6.30
N LYS A 132 -9.74 -1.11 6.56
CA LYS A 132 -8.66 -1.48 5.65
C LYS A 132 -8.49 -2.97 5.42
N ASN A 133 -9.07 -3.87 6.21
CA ASN A 133 -8.91 -5.31 6.05
C ASN A 133 -10.24 -6.07 5.90
N SER A 134 -11.36 -5.34 5.85
CA SER A 134 -12.68 -5.88 5.52
C SER A 134 -12.80 -6.18 4.04
N TYR A 135 -13.67 -7.11 3.69
CA TYR A 135 -14.01 -7.35 2.29
C TYR A 135 -14.52 -6.06 1.63
N GLU A 136 -15.40 -5.31 2.31
CA GLU A 136 -15.98 -4.07 1.80
C GLU A 136 -14.95 -2.95 1.57
N GLY A 137 -13.99 -2.78 2.47
CA GLY A 137 -12.91 -1.81 2.30
C GLY A 137 -11.84 -2.23 1.29
N GLN A 138 -11.72 -3.54 1.02
CA GLN A 138 -10.82 -4.08 -0.01
C GLN A 138 -11.46 -4.15 -1.41
N LYS A 139 -12.78 -3.96 -1.58
CA LYS A 139 -13.44 -3.98 -2.91
C LYS A 139 -12.78 -3.06 -3.95
N GLN A 140 -12.10 -2.00 -3.50
CA GLN A 140 -11.41 -1.05 -4.37
C GLN A 140 -9.88 -1.20 -4.37
N ARG A 141 -9.30 -2.16 -3.64
CA ARG A 141 -7.85 -2.34 -3.62
C ARG A 141 -7.43 -3.10 -4.87
N VAL A 142 -7.24 -2.28 -5.91
CA VAL A 142 -6.80 -2.65 -7.24
C VAL A 142 -5.51 -3.46 -7.12
N MET A 143 -5.41 -4.52 -7.93
CA MET A 143 -4.13 -4.91 -8.53
C MET A 143 -3.34 -3.65 -8.86
N HIS A 144 -2.01 -3.61 -8.66
CA HIS A 144 -1.22 -2.46 -9.09
C HIS A 144 -1.67 -2.01 -10.49
N PRO A 145 -2.04 -0.73 -10.68
CA PRO A 145 -2.65 -0.29 -11.93
C PRO A 145 -1.73 -0.64 -13.08
N ARG A 146 -2.29 -1.22 -14.14
CA ARG A 146 -1.56 -1.59 -15.36
C ARG A 146 -2.19 -0.88 -16.55
N ILE A 147 -1.36 -0.37 -17.44
CA ILE A 147 -1.79 0.21 -18.71
C ILE A 147 -1.48 -0.80 -19.80
N LEU A 148 -2.50 -1.27 -20.51
CA LEU A 148 -2.29 -2.00 -21.76
C LEU A 148 -1.85 -0.99 -22.82
N TRP A 149 -0.74 -1.27 -23.49
CA TRP A 149 -0.15 -0.35 -24.45
C TRP A 149 0.23 -1.06 -25.75
N ASN A 150 0.21 -0.29 -26.81
CA ASN A 150 0.88 -0.57 -28.07
C ASN A 150 1.93 0.53 -28.32
N ALA A 151 2.63 0.47 -29.45
CA ALA A 151 3.68 1.44 -29.76
C ALA A 151 3.19 2.89 -29.80
N GLU A 152 1.94 3.15 -30.17
CA GLU A 152 1.37 4.51 -30.19
C GLU A 152 1.12 5.02 -28.76
N ILE A 153 0.44 4.20 -27.94
CA ILE A 153 0.11 4.55 -26.55
C ILE A 153 1.38 4.81 -25.74
N TYR A 154 2.38 3.92 -25.84
CA TYR A 154 3.63 4.08 -25.08
C TYR A 154 4.42 5.31 -25.52
N ARG A 155 4.45 5.61 -26.83
CA ARG A 155 5.05 6.85 -27.34
C ARG A 155 4.31 8.10 -26.85
N GLN A 156 2.99 8.09 -26.83
CA GLN A 156 2.21 9.22 -26.32
C GLN A 156 2.36 9.41 -24.81
N ALA A 157 2.57 8.33 -24.06
CA ALA A 157 2.77 8.38 -22.61
C ALA A 157 4.07 9.10 -22.22
N GLN A 158 5.07 9.15 -23.10
CA GLN A 158 6.37 9.81 -22.86
C GLN A 158 6.96 9.38 -21.50
N VAL A 159 6.94 8.07 -21.23
CA VAL A 159 7.44 7.51 -19.96
C VAL A 159 8.92 7.81 -19.84
N PRO A 160 9.37 8.57 -18.82
CA PRO A 160 10.76 8.95 -18.69
C PRO A 160 11.64 7.75 -18.32
N SER A 161 12.86 7.75 -18.86
CA SER A 161 13.98 6.96 -18.34
C SER A 161 14.45 7.57 -17.01
N VAL A 162 15.01 6.73 -16.15
CA VAL A 162 15.68 7.17 -14.91
C VAL A 162 17.18 7.21 -15.15
N ASP A 163 17.85 8.25 -14.70
CA ASP A 163 19.32 8.33 -14.75
C ASP A 163 19.95 7.30 -13.81
N CYS A 164 21.02 6.62 -14.26
CA CYS A 164 21.74 5.60 -13.49
C CYS A 164 22.13 6.05 -12.08
N ARG A 165 22.63 7.28 -11.93
CA ARG A 165 23.04 7.80 -10.63
C ARG A 165 21.84 7.98 -9.71
N SER A 166 20.76 8.58 -10.22
CA SER A 166 19.53 8.74 -9.44
C SER A 166 18.93 7.38 -9.04
N PHE A 167 18.93 6.41 -9.95
CA PHE A 167 18.44 5.06 -9.69
C PHE A 167 19.21 4.34 -8.57
N LEU A 168 20.54 4.44 -8.57
CA LEU A 168 21.40 3.78 -7.59
C LEU A 168 21.43 4.52 -6.24
N GLU A 169 21.52 5.86 -6.26
CA GLU A 169 21.83 6.65 -5.07
C GLU A 169 20.59 7.20 -4.33
N THR A 170 19.39 7.09 -4.91
CA THR A 170 18.16 7.66 -4.31
C THR A 170 17.00 6.67 -4.25
N ASP A 171 16.13 6.83 -3.26
CA ASP A 171 14.89 6.05 -3.18
C ASP A 171 13.82 6.60 -4.13
N GLU A 172 13.87 7.90 -4.43
CA GLU A 172 12.99 8.54 -5.42
C GLU A 172 13.24 7.98 -6.83
N GLY A 173 14.50 7.84 -7.25
CA GLY A 173 14.85 7.28 -8.56
C GLY A 173 14.46 5.80 -8.70
N LEU A 174 14.74 4.99 -7.67
CA LEU A 174 14.28 3.59 -7.66
C LEU A 174 12.74 3.51 -7.69
N LYS A 175 12.06 4.34 -6.90
CA LYS A 175 10.59 4.37 -6.86
C LYS A 175 10.00 4.74 -8.20
N GLU A 176 10.54 5.75 -8.88
CA GLU A 176 10.09 6.14 -10.23
C GLU A 176 10.24 4.99 -11.22
N PHE A 177 11.41 4.33 -11.25
CA PHE A 177 11.64 3.15 -12.07
C PHE A 177 10.62 2.04 -11.79
N LEU A 178 10.44 1.67 -10.51
CA LEU A 178 9.52 0.59 -10.12
C LEU A 178 8.06 0.94 -10.40
N GLN A 179 7.67 2.21 -10.26
CA GLN A 179 6.32 2.65 -10.61
C GLN A 179 6.06 2.52 -12.11
N ASN A 180 7.00 2.95 -12.95
CA ASN A 180 6.91 2.81 -14.40
C ASN A 180 6.90 1.32 -14.82
N PHE A 181 7.77 0.51 -14.21
CA PHE A 181 7.84 -0.93 -14.44
C PHE A 181 6.55 -1.65 -14.06
N LEU A 182 5.97 -1.36 -12.89
CA LEU A 182 4.70 -1.99 -12.46
C LEU A 182 3.50 -1.53 -13.31
N LEU A 183 3.55 -0.30 -13.83
CA LEU A 183 2.46 0.29 -14.62
C LEU A 183 2.43 -0.19 -16.07
N TYR A 184 3.61 -0.28 -16.71
CA TYR A 184 3.74 -0.63 -18.13
C TYR A 184 4.38 -2.00 -18.38
N GLY A 185 4.96 -2.65 -17.38
CA GLY A 185 5.73 -3.89 -17.55
C GLY A 185 7.13 -3.68 -18.13
N ILE A 186 7.56 -2.43 -18.34
CA ILE A 186 8.90 -2.05 -18.82
C ILE A 186 9.26 -0.66 -18.27
N ALA A 187 10.53 -0.46 -17.98
CA ALA A 187 11.12 0.83 -17.61
C ALA A 187 12.61 0.84 -18.02
N PHE A 188 13.19 2.03 -18.16
CA PHE A 188 14.56 2.20 -18.65
C PHE A 188 15.41 2.95 -17.63
N VAL A 189 16.65 2.49 -17.46
CA VAL A 189 17.71 3.25 -16.80
C VAL A 189 18.73 3.66 -17.86
N GLU A 190 19.03 4.95 -17.95
CA GLU A 190 19.98 5.51 -18.91
C GLU A 190 21.30 5.88 -18.25
N ASN A 191 22.33 6.14 -19.06
CA ASN A 191 23.68 6.50 -18.62
C ASN A 191 24.38 5.41 -17.80
N VAL A 192 24.09 4.14 -18.10
CA VAL A 192 24.78 2.97 -17.54
C VAL A 192 26.04 2.69 -18.36
N THR A 193 27.17 2.46 -17.70
CA THR A 193 28.39 1.99 -18.39
C THR A 193 28.09 0.61 -19.00
N PRO A 194 28.43 0.35 -20.28
CA PRO A 194 28.04 -0.88 -20.96
C PRO A 194 28.93 -2.07 -20.57
N THR A 195 28.95 -2.41 -19.29
CA THR A 195 29.65 -3.58 -18.73
C THR A 195 28.65 -4.54 -18.09
N LYS A 196 29.06 -5.81 -17.96
CA LYS A 196 28.26 -6.81 -17.27
C LYS A 196 28.17 -6.48 -15.77
N GLU A 197 29.25 -5.97 -15.21
CA GLU A 197 29.39 -5.61 -13.80
C GLU A 197 28.46 -4.45 -13.42
N ASP A 198 28.36 -3.41 -14.26
CA ASP A 198 27.41 -2.30 -14.04
C ASP A 198 25.95 -2.78 -14.16
N THR A 199 25.66 -3.67 -15.12
CA THR A 199 24.33 -4.29 -15.24
C THR A 199 23.96 -5.09 -13.99
N GLU A 200 24.93 -5.81 -13.42
CA GLU A 200 24.77 -6.56 -12.17
C GLU A 200 24.44 -5.65 -10.99
N ILE A 201 25.18 -4.54 -10.82
CA ILE A 201 24.92 -3.54 -9.78
C ILE A 201 23.49 -2.98 -9.87
N LEU A 202 23.01 -2.69 -11.09
CA LEU A 202 21.65 -2.20 -11.29
C LEU A 202 20.59 -3.26 -10.94
N ALA A 203 20.80 -4.51 -11.34
CA ALA A 203 19.88 -5.60 -11.03
C ALA A 203 19.79 -5.83 -9.50
N GLU A 204 20.92 -5.78 -8.80
CA GLU A 204 21.01 -5.92 -7.34
C GLU A 204 20.33 -4.79 -6.57
N ARG A 205 20.25 -3.58 -7.16
CA ARG A 205 19.48 -2.47 -6.58
C ARG A 205 17.99 -2.75 -6.54
N ILE A 206 17.47 -3.57 -7.48
CA ILE A 206 16.06 -3.96 -7.55
C ILE A 206 15.79 -5.15 -6.63
N SER A 207 16.56 -6.23 -6.78
CA SER A 207 16.35 -7.48 -6.05
C SER A 207 17.56 -8.41 -6.18
N LEU A 208 17.43 -9.62 -5.65
CA LEU A 208 18.43 -10.68 -5.81
C LEU A 208 18.42 -11.22 -7.24
N ILE A 209 19.60 -11.44 -7.81
CA ILE A 209 19.75 -12.10 -9.11
C ILE A 209 19.52 -13.60 -8.96
N ARG A 210 18.60 -14.14 -9.77
CA ARG A 210 18.35 -15.58 -9.88
C ARG A 210 19.39 -16.23 -10.80
N GLU A 211 20.32 -16.97 -10.20
CA GLU A 211 21.27 -17.77 -10.96
C GLU A 211 20.56 -18.95 -11.67
N THR A 212 20.93 -19.19 -12.92
CA THR A 212 20.36 -20.25 -13.77
C THR A 212 21.47 -21.14 -14.33
N ILE A 213 21.12 -22.09 -15.20
CA ILE A 213 22.11 -22.90 -15.95
C ILE A 213 23.02 -22.04 -16.85
N TYR A 214 22.63 -20.79 -17.13
CA TYR A 214 23.45 -19.81 -17.86
C TYR A 214 24.40 -19.02 -16.95
N GLY A 215 24.43 -19.31 -15.65
CA GLY A 215 25.17 -18.59 -14.63
C GLY A 215 24.41 -17.37 -14.09
N ARG A 216 25.08 -16.63 -13.20
CA ARG A 216 24.53 -15.44 -12.54
C ARG A 216 24.32 -14.26 -13.51
N MET A 217 25.36 -13.92 -14.25
CA MET A 217 25.37 -12.87 -15.28
C MET A 217 26.09 -13.40 -16.53
N TRP A 218 25.69 -12.97 -17.72
CA TRP A 218 26.28 -13.43 -18.97
C TRP A 218 26.35 -12.34 -20.02
N TYR A 219 27.24 -12.54 -20.98
CA TYR A 219 27.27 -11.77 -22.22
C TYR A 219 26.39 -12.43 -23.27
N PHE A 220 25.75 -11.60 -24.09
CA PHE A 220 25.19 -12.03 -25.36
C PHE A 220 26.24 -11.91 -26.46
N THR A 221 26.62 -13.04 -27.04
CA THR A 221 27.56 -13.14 -28.17
C THR A 221 26.95 -14.03 -29.25
N SER A 222 27.25 -13.76 -30.53
CA SER A 222 26.73 -14.54 -31.65
C SER A 222 27.71 -15.67 -32.05
N ASP A 223 28.21 -16.43 -31.07
CA ASP A 223 29.27 -17.44 -31.23
C ASP A 223 28.79 -18.88 -31.00
N PHE A 224 27.49 -19.07 -30.73
CA PHE A 224 26.85 -20.34 -30.40
C PHE A 224 27.43 -21.06 -29.16
N SER A 225 28.16 -20.35 -28.30
CA SER A 225 28.91 -20.93 -27.17
C SER A 225 28.06 -21.65 -26.13
N ARG A 226 26.74 -21.43 -26.11
CA ARG A 226 25.83 -21.93 -25.07
C ARG A 226 24.69 -22.82 -25.56
N GLY A 227 24.74 -23.24 -26.83
CA GLY A 227 23.74 -24.16 -27.40
C GLY A 227 22.31 -23.60 -27.43
N ASP A 228 22.16 -22.27 -27.35
CA ASP A 228 20.90 -21.55 -27.37
C ASP A 228 20.83 -20.66 -28.63
N THR A 229 19.64 -20.55 -29.22
CA THR A 229 19.41 -19.77 -30.45
C THR A 229 19.73 -18.29 -30.24
N ALA A 230 19.64 -17.80 -29.01
CA ALA A 230 19.98 -16.43 -28.66
C ALA A 230 21.50 -16.14 -28.79
N TYR A 231 22.34 -17.16 -28.95
CA TYR A 231 23.77 -17.04 -29.29
C TYR A 231 24.06 -17.24 -30.78
N THR A 232 23.04 -17.13 -31.64
CA THR A 232 23.18 -17.18 -33.10
C THR A 232 22.95 -15.80 -33.73
N LYS A 233 23.02 -15.73 -35.07
CA LYS A 233 22.61 -14.55 -35.84
C LYS A 233 21.17 -14.65 -36.35
N LEU A 234 20.43 -15.67 -35.94
CA LEU A 234 19.03 -15.85 -36.34
C LEU A 234 18.15 -14.83 -35.62
N ALA A 235 17.10 -14.37 -36.30
CA ALA A 235 16.12 -13.50 -35.68
C ALA A 235 15.33 -14.27 -34.62
N LEU A 236 15.16 -13.65 -33.45
CA LEU A 236 14.28 -14.14 -32.39
C LEU A 236 12.93 -13.43 -32.51
N ASP A 237 11.85 -14.19 -32.70
CA ASP A 237 10.48 -13.63 -32.59
C ASP A 237 10.16 -13.34 -31.12
N ARG A 238 9.04 -12.66 -30.85
CA ARG A 238 8.57 -12.36 -29.49
C ARG A 238 8.46 -13.65 -28.67
N HIS A 239 9.13 -13.67 -27.54
CA HIS A 239 9.18 -14.80 -26.62
C HIS A 239 9.29 -14.32 -25.18
N THR A 240 9.16 -15.26 -24.26
CA THR A 240 9.51 -15.10 -22.85
C THR A 240 10.64 -16.06 -22.54
N ASP A 241 11.64 -15.60 -21.80
CA ASP A 241 12.83 -16.40 -21.49
C ASP A 241 12.50 -17.54 -20.53
N THR A 242 13.32 -18.60 -20.58
CA THR A 242 13.34 -19.68 -19.57
C THR A 242 12.04 -20.48 -19.37
N THR A 243 11.17 -20.54 -20.37
CA THR A 243 9.88 -21.27 -20.30
C THR A 243 10.01 -22.79 -20.10
N TYR A 244 11.20 -23.34 -20.28
CA TYR A 244 11.52 -24.73 -19.98
C TYR A 244 11.82 -24.99 -18.49
N PHE A 245 11.90 -23.96 -17.65
CA PHE A 245 11.90 -24.12 -16.20
C PHE A 245 10.46 -24.18 -15.66
N GLN A 246 10.27 -24.93 -14.57
CA GLN A 246 8.98 -24.95 -13.85
C GLN A 246 8.59 -23.56 -13.33
N GLU A 247 9.60 -22.74 -13.00
CA GLU A 247 9.44 -21.35 -12.61
C GLU A 247 10.36 -20.48 -13.48
N PRO A 248 9.85 -19.91 -14.58
CA PRO A 248 10.61 -18.96 -15.41
C PRO A 248 11.03 -17.71 -14.63
N CYS A 249 12.08 -17.03 -15.09
CA CYS A 249 12.51 -15.74 -14.52
C CYS A 249 11.46 -14.64 -14.78
N GLY A 250 11.26 -13.74 -13.80
CA GLY A 250 10.30 -12.64 -13.87
C GLY A 250 10.41 -11.66 -12.70
#